data_AF-A0A7W8FQH8-F1
#
_entry.id   AF-A0A7W8FQH8-F1
#
_cell.length_a   1.000
_cell.length_b   1.000
_cell.length_c   1.000
_cell.angle_alpha   90.00
_cell.angle_beta   90.00
_cell.angle_gamma   90.00
#
_symmetry.space_group_name_H-M   'P 1'
#
loop_
_entity.id
_entity.type
_entity.pdbx_description
1 polymer ?
#
loop_
_entity_poly.entity_id
_entity_poly.type
_entity_poly.pdbx_seq_one_letter_code
_entity_poly.pdbx_strand_id
1 'polypeptide(L)'
;MTATGPVQCTYDSNGTRTIEVGSGTVYTAQVTSDENFSVVKMDLGVVDGVPMQVRANGGSAQGSRTDKSYSIAGTAQGTDPSTQQVVQKNFTFEATCP
;
A
#
# COMPACT_ATOMS: atom_id res chain seq x y z
N MET A 1 -7.28 -5.54 6.89
CA MET A 1 -6.08 -5.02 7.60
C MET A 1 -6.06 -3.51 7.47
N THR A 2 -5.52 -2.81 8.47
CA THR A 2 -5.51 -1.33 8.51
C THR A 2 -4.10 -0.86 8.89
N ALA A 3 -3.48 -0.04 8.04
CA ALA A 3 -2.17 0.55 8.30
C ALA A 3 -2.30 1.72 9.29
N THR A 4 -1.57 1.70 10.41
CA THR A 4 -1.55 2.79 11.39
C THR A 4 -0.13 3.01 11.91
N GLY A 5 0.28 4.26 12.12
CA GLY A 5 1.62 4.59 12.60
C GLY A 5 2.13 5.95 12.10
N PRO A 6 3.39 6.33 12.44
CA PRO A 6 4.02 7.52 11.90
C PRO A 6 4.09 7.45 10.37
N VAL A 7 3.80 8.58 9.71
CA VAL A 7 3.76 8.68 8.26
C VAL A 7 5.01 9.40 7.76
N GLN A 8 5.67 8.84 6.75
CA GLN A 8 6.73 9.48 5.98
C GLN A 8 6.35 9.48 4.51
N CYS A 9 6.57 10.60 3.82
CA CYS A 9 6.25 10.72 2.40
C CYS A 9 7.44 11.26 1.63
N THR A 10 7.91 10.50 0.65
CA THR A 10 9.01 10.87 -0.23
C THR A 10 8.50 11.08 -1.65
N TYR A 11 9.00 12.12 -2.30
CA TYR A 11 8.70 12.40 -3.70
C TYR A 11 9.83 11.87 -4.55
N ASP A 12 9.49 10.98 -5.46
CA ASP A 12 10.44 10.44 -6.41
C ASP A 12 10.43 11.30 -7.69
N SER A 13 11.61 11.51 -8.27
CA SER A 13 11.79 12.33 -9.48
C SER A 13 11.15 11.74 -10.75
N ASN A 14 10.67 10.51 -10.66
CA ASN A 14 9.97 9.76 -11.72
C ASN A 14 8.44 10.03 -11.75
N GLY A 15 7.93 10.95 -10.92
CA GLY A 15 6.49 11.25 -10.86
C GLY A 15 5.68 10.32 -9.95
N THR A 16 6.36 9.51 -9.12
CA THR A 16 5.70 8.76 -8.05
C THR A 16 5.95 9.39 -6.69
N ARG A 17 5.05 9.13 -5.75
CA ARG A 17 5.21 9.42 -4.33
C ARG A 17 5.20 8.10 -3.58
N THR A 18 6.14 7.92 -2.67
CA THR A 18 6.16 6.80 -1.74
C THR A 18 5.67 7.26 -0.38
N ILE A 19 4.70 6.55 0.18
CA ILE A 19 4.06 6.81 1.46
C ILE A 19 4.34 5.61 2.36
N GLU A 20 5.01 5.86 3.46
CA GLU A 20 5.42 4.87 4.45
C GLU A 20 4.62 5.10 5.73
N VAL A 21 4.03 4.04 6.28
CA VAL A 21 3.29 4.07 7.55
C VAL A 21 3.87 3.04 8.50
N GLY A 22 4.25 3.48 9.71
CA GLY A 22 4.77 2.64 10.78
C GLY A 22 6.26 2.85 11.06
N SER A 23 6.72 2.36 12.21
CA SER A 23 8.15 2.31 12.58
C SER A 23 8.63 0.85 12.52
N GLY A 24 9.24 0.42 11.42
CA GLY A 24 9.73 -0.97 11.27
C GLY A 24 9.18 -1.71 10.06
N THR A 25 8.24 -2.65 10.24
CA THR A 25 7.56 -3.30 9.10
C THR A 25 6.66 -2.27 8.41
N VAL A 26 7.24 -1.54 7.47
CA VAL A 26 6.64 -0.36 6.86
C VAL A 26 5.57 -0.78 5.86
N TYR A 27 4.32 -0.37 6.11
CA TYR A 27 3.33 -0.35 5.05
C TYR A 27 3.78 0.70 4.04
N THR A 28 4.10 0.26 2.83
CA THR A 28 4.61 1.16 1.80
C THR A 28 3.61 1.23 0.67
N ALA A 29 3.21 2.44 0.28
CA ALA A 29 2.36 2.70 -0.88
C ALA A 29 3.11 3.60 -1.85
N GLN A 30 3.31 3.12 -3.08
CA GLN A 30 3.80 3.97 -4.17
C GLN A 30 2.62 4.35 -5.04
N VAL A 31 2.41 5.65 -5.20
CA VAL A 31 1.29 6.24 -5.94
C VAL A 31 1.79 7.23 -6.97
N THR A 32 1.04 7.49 -8.04
CA THR A 32 1.34 8.61 -8.95
C THR A 32 1.09 9.96 -8.26
N SER A 33 1.75 11.01 -8.72
CA SER A 33 1.73 12.32 -8.05
C SER A 33 0.50 13.21 -8.34
N ASP A 34 -0.39 12.79 -9.24
CA ASP A 34 -1.61 13.48 -9.66
C ASP A 34 -2.72 13.47 -8.59
N GLU A 35 -3.76 14.31 -8.77
CA GLU A 35 -4.89 14.39 -7.85
C GLU A 35 -5.73 13.10 -7.85
N ASN A 36 -5.89 12.48 -9.03
CA ASN A 36 -6.52 11.18 -9.21
C ASN A 36 -5.44 10.10 -9.29
N PHE A 37 -4.72 9.89 -8.18
CA PHE A 37 -3.57 9.00 -8.20
C PHE A 37 -3.94 7.54 -8.48
N SER A 38 -3.04 6.88 -9.18
CA SER A 38 -3.02 5.44 -9.36
C SER A 38 -2.06 4.81 -8.36
N VAL A 39 -2.47 3.68 -7.78
CA VAL A 39 -1.61 2.87 -6.92
C VAL A 39 -0.68 2.04 -7.80
N VAL A 40 0.61 2.34 -7.76
CA VAL A 40 1.65 1.66 -8.56
C VAL A 40 2.01 0.32 -7.93
N LYS A 41 2.27 0.34 -6.61
CA LYS A 41 2.51 -0.85 -5.80
C LYS A 41 2.20 -0.57 -4.34
N MET A 42 1.86 -1.62 -3.60
CA MET A 42 1.82 -1.56 -2.15
C MET A 42 2.48 -2.79 -1.55
N ASP A 43 3.24 -2.60 -0.47
CA ASP A 43 3.75 -3.66 0.38
C ASP A 43 3.08 -3.50 1.74
N LEU A 44 2.28 -4.48 2.14
CA LEU A 44 1.41 -4.42 3.34
C LEU A 44 1.95 -5.25 4.51
N GLY A 45 3.24 -5.58 4.47
CA GLY A 45 3.87 -6.45 5.46
C GLY A 45 3.37 -7.90 5.40
N VAL A 46 3.47 -8.59 6.53
CA VAL A 46 3.11 -10.01 6.65
C VAL A 46 1.81 -10.14 7.46
N VAL A 47 0.82 -10.83 6.88
CA VAL A 47 -0.48 -11.10 7.52
C VAL A 47 -0.70 -12.61 7.54
N ASP A 48 -0.97 -13.16 8.73
CA ASP A 48 -1.13 -14.60 8.93
C ASP A 48 0.07 -15.42 8.39
N GLY A 49 1.29 -14.88 8.45
CA GLY A 49 2.50 -15.51 7.91
C GLY A 49 2.71 -15.35 6.40
N VAL A 50 1.80 -14.66 5.70
CA VAL A 50 1.85 -14.42 4.25
C VAL A 50 2.25 -12.98 3.96
N PRO A 51 3.34 -12.72 3.21
CA PRO A 51 3.66 -11.38 2.73
C PRO A 51 2.61 -10.88 1.73
N MET A 52 1.99 -9.74 2.01
CA MET A 52 0.87 -9.20 1.23
C MET A 52 1.31 -7.97 0.42
N GLN A 53 0.94 -7.95 -0.86
CA GLN A 53 1.31 -6.87 -1.77
C GLN A 53 0.22 -6.59 -2.81
N VAL A 54 0.27 -5.39 -3.39
CA VAL A 54 -0.48 -5.00 -4.59
C VAL A 54 0.53 -4.70 -5.68
N ARG A 55 0.42 -5.34 -6.84
CA ARG A 55 1.29 -5.12 -8.02
C ARG A 55 0.45 -5.15 -9.30
N ALA A 56 1.00 -4.63 -10.39
CA ALA A 56 0.31 -4.53 -11.69
C ALA A 56 -0.30 -5.85 -12.23
N ASN A 57 0.20 -7.01 -11.81
CA ASN A 57 -0.28 -8.34 -12.23
C ASN A 57 -0.96 -9.14 -11.09
N GLY A 58 -1.32 -8.51 -9.96
CA GLY A 58 -1.91 -9.19 -8.81
C GLY A 58 -2.48 -8.24 -7.76
N GLY A 59 -3.73 -8.47 -7.38
CA GLY A 59 -4.51 -7.56 -6.53
C GLY A 59 -5.09 -6.37 -7.30
N SER A 60 -5.84 -5.52 -6.61
CA SER A 60 -6.34 -4.26 -7.14
C SER A 60 -6.42 -3.24 -6.01
N ALA A 61 -6.13 -1.98 -6.30
CA ALA A 61 -6.25 -0.90 -5.34
C ALA A 61 -6.69 0.38 -6.03
N GLN A 62 -7.54 1.11 -5.35
CA GLN A 62 -7.98 2.44 -5.74
C GLN A 62 -7.82 3.36 -4.55
N GLY A 63 -7.51 4.61 -4.83
CA GLY A 63 -7.38 5.60 -3.78
C GLY A 63 -7.87 6.96 -4.19
N SER A 64 -8.05 7.80 -3.18
CA SER A 64 -8.40 9.20 -3.31
C SER A 64 -7.49 10.02 -2.40
N ARG A 65 -7.26 11.27 -2.80
CA ARG A 65 -6.52 12.24 -2.00
C ARG A 65 -7.41 13.43 -1.70
N THR A 66 -7.37 13.88 -0.45
CA THR A 66 -7.90 15.19 -0.05
C THR A 66 -6.78 15.94 0.64
N ASP A 67 -6.31 17.02 0.05
CA ASP A 67 -5.14 17.78 0.47
C ASP A 67 -3.88 16.89 0.64
N LYS A 68 -3.48 16.64 1.89
CA LYS A 68 -2.33 15.79 2.25
C LYS A 68 -2.73 14.39 2.73
N SER A 69 -4.02 14.11 2.81
CA SER A 69 -4.57 12.85 3.30
C SER A 69 -4.88 11.92 2.12
N TYR A 70 -4.41 10.69 2.24
CA TYR A 70 -4.54 9.61 1.29
C TYR A 70 -5.42 8.52 1.89
N SER A 71 -6.42 8.10 1.13
CA SER A 71 -7.23 6.91 1.43
C SER A 71 -7.07 5.92 0.28
N ILE A 72 -6.67 4.69 0.57
CA ILE A 72 -6.49 3.63 -0.41
C ILE A 72 -7.19 2.37 0.10
N ALA A 73 -8.00 1.76 -0.75
CA ALA A 73 -8.67 0.49 -0.47
C ALA A 73 -8.50 -0.47 -1.63
N GLY A 74 -8.51 -1.76 -1.32
CA GLY A 74 -8.35 -2.77 -2.35
C GLY A 74 -8.20 -4.19 -1.82
N THR A 75 -7.74 -5.05 -2.71
CA THR A 75 -7.38 -6.44 -2.44
C THR A 75 -5.89 -6.62 -2.69
N ALA A 76 -5.17 -6.99 -1.64
CA ALA A 76 -3.79 -7.41 -1.74
C ALA A 76 -3.71 -8.91 -1.91
N GLN A 77 -2.59 -9.37 -2.46
CA GLN A 77 -2.32 -10.77 -2.71
C GLN A 77 -0.95 -11.14 -2.15
N GLY A 78 -0.83 -12.37 -1.69
CA GLY A 78 0.43 -12.97 -1.25
C GLY A 78 0.44 -14.46 -1.56
N THR A 79 1.62 -15.06 -1.58
CA THR A 79 1.77 -16.51 -1.70
C THR A 79 2.14 -17.06 -0.33
N ASP A 80 1.31 -17.95 0.20
CA ASP A 80 1.58 -18.62 1.47
C ASP A 80 2.84 -19.49 1.32
N PRO A 81 3.90 -19.25 2.12
CA PRO A 81 5.16 -19.98 1.99
C PRO A 81 5.04 -21.45 2.38
N SER A 82 4.02 -21.83 3.16
CA SER A 82 3.81 -23.20 3.63
C SER A 82 3.02 -24.06 2.63
N THR A 83 1.99 -23.49 2.01
CA THR A 83 1.08 -24.20 1.10
C THR A 83 1.34 -23.90 -0.37
N GLN A 84 2.15 -22.88 -0.67
CA GLN A 84 2.36 -22.29 -2.00
C GLN A 84 1.08 -21.77 -2.66
N GLN A 85 -0.01 -21.65 -1.90
CA GLN A 85 -1.26 -21.12 -2.40
C GLN A 85 -1.25 -19.60 -2.42
N VAL A 86 -1.93 -19.05 -3.43
CA VAL A 86 -2.15 -17.62 -3.54
C VAL A 86 -3.32 -17.22 -2.66
N VAL A 87 -3.08 -16.33 -1.71
CA VAL A 87 -4.07 -15.80 -0.76
C VAL A 87 -4.37 -14.35 -1.11
N GLN A 88 -5.64 -13.97 -1.00
CA GLN A 88 -6.09 -12.60 -1.20
C GLN A 88 -6.75 -12.08 0.08
N LYS A 89 -6.49 -10.80 0.42
CA LYS A 89 -7.09 -10.14 1.57
C LYS A 89 -7.45 -8.71 1.22
N ASN A 90 -8.60 -8.26 1.69
CA ASN A 90 -9.00 -6.86 1.59
C ASN A 90 -8.24 -6.00 2.61
N PHE A 91 -7.92 -4.78 2.20
CA PHE A 91 -7.22 -3.82 3.04
C PHE A 91 -7.77 -2.40 2.89
N THR A 92 -7.53 -1.61 3.93
CA THR A 92 -7.63 -0.16 3.90
C THR A 92 -6.32 0.44 4.38
N PHE A 93 -5.91 1.54 3.77
CA PHE A 93 -4.71 2.28 4.08
C PHE A 93 -5.07 3.76 4.11
N GLU A 94 -4.83 4.39 5.25
CA GLU A 94 -5.08 5.81 5.45
C GLU A 94 -3.81 6.45 6.00
N ALA A 95 -3.36 7.52 5.35
CA ALA A 95 -2.14 8.21 5.73
C ALA A 95 -2.27 9.71 5.45
N THR A 96 -1.77 10.54 6.36
CA THR A 96 -1.66 11.98 6.11
C THR A 96 -0.18 12.36 6.08
N CYS A 97 0.29 12.81 4.92
CA CYS A 97 1.66 13.29 4.76
C CYS A 97 1.84 14.62 5.52
N PRO A 98 2.99 14.86 6.18
CA PRO A 98 3.29 16.15 6.78
C PRO A 98 3.42 17.30 5.77
#